data_AF-A0A5C6XHR8-F1
#
_entry.id   AF-A0A5C6XHR8-F1
#
_cell.length_a   1.000
_cell.length_b   1.000
_cell.length_c   1.000
_cell.angle_alpha   90.00
_cell.angle_beta   90.00
_cell.angle_gamma   90.00
#
_symmetry.space_group_name_H-M   'P 1'
#
loop_
_entity.id
_entity.type
_entity.pdbx_description
1 polymer ?
#
loop_
_entity_poly.entity_id
_entity_poly.type
_entity_poly.pdbx_seq_one_letter_code
_entity_poly.pdbx_strand_id
1 'polypeptide(L)'
;MPPSRHSRRRFAPRSPHRDRRAPGSWPIGALPALMLTLPGPPRSAPLIETPRRLTMPTSPPTHLATLALVALGGALGALLRVCVGLALPAMGAMPTGTLVANLIGCLLLGIVAAKVASIGRPPAWLQQGVGVGLLGSFTSTSTFASEAFWLLSDASPGLAASYVALSLVGGLALAALGARLGGAPLSLAGGGA
;
A
#
# COMPACT_ATOMS: atom_id res chain seq x y z
N MET A 1 -16.34 -67.76 48.16
CA MET A 1 -15.06 -67.94 48.88
C MET A 1 -14.03 -67.01 48.24
N PRO A 2 -13.34 -66.14 49.00
CA PRO A 2 -12.32 -65.19 48.52
C PRO A 2 -10.93 -65.90 48.41
N PRO A 3 -9.74 -65.27 48.19
CA PRO A 3 -9.40 -63.85 48.01
C PRO A 3 -8.33 -63.48 46.93
N SER A 4 -8.37 -62.20 46.51
CA SER A 4 -7.30 -61.17 46.35
C SER A 4 -5.84 -61.47 45.93
N ARG A 5 -5.31 -60.65 44.98
CA ARG A 5 -4.13 -59.72 45.08
C ARG A 5 -3.51 -59.50 43.68
N HIS A 6 -3.80 -58.38 43.02
CA HIS A 6 -2.94 -57.18 42.96
C HIS A 6 -1.56 -57.36 42.29
N SER A 7 -1.48 -57.07 40.99
CA SER A 7 -0.33 -56.32 40.45
C SER A 7 -0.85 -55.20 39.54
N ARG A 8 -0.89 -53.98 40.08
CA ARG A 8 -1.21 -52.77 39.32
C ARG A 8 -0.02 -52.44 38.43
N ARG A 9 -0.01 -52.91 37.18
CA ARG A 9 0.83 -52.30 36.14
C ARG A 9 0.15 -51.00 35.70
N ARG A 10 0.75 -49.88 36.10
CA ARG A 10 0.35 -48.53 35.67
C ARG A 10 0.46 -48.45 34.14
N PHE A 11 -0.67 -48.52 33.45
CA PHE A 11 -0.78 -48.06 32.08
C PHE A 11 -1.00 -46.55 32.13
N ALA A 12 0.08 -45.79 31.94
CA ALA A 12 -0.01 -44.37 31.63
C ALA A 12 -0.62 -44.22 30.21
N PRO A 13 -1.46 -43.19 29.98
CA PRO A 13 -2.07 -42.97 28.68
C PRO A 13 -1.00 -42.63 27.63
N ARG A 14 -0.95 -43.41 26.55
CA ARG A 14 -0.24 -43.03 25.32
C ARG A 14 -0.96 -41.82 24.74
N SER A 15 -0.33 -40.65 24.84
CA SER A 15 -0.76 -39.45 24.11
C SER A 15 -0.56 -39.68 22.61
N PRO A 16 -1.49 -39.20 21.76
CA PRO A 16 -1.36 -39.31 20.32
C PRO A 16 -0.21 -38.41 19.84
N HIS A 17 0.56 -38.93 18.88
CA HIS A 17 1.54 -38.19 18.10
C HIS A 17 0.93 -36.86 17.62
N ARG A 18 1.39 -35.77 18.22
CA ARG A 18 1.16 -34.41 17.72
C ARG A 18 2.51 -33.92 17.22
N ASP A 19 2.74 -34.11 15.94
CA ASP A 19 3.90 -33.55 15.25
C ASP A 19 3.67 -32.03 15.13
N ARG A 20 4.00 -31.31 16.21
CA ARG A 20 4.06 -29.85 16.26
C ARG A 20 5.48 -29.45 15.87
N ARG A 21 5.72 -29.21 14.58
CA ARG A 21 6.79 -28.27 14.21
C ARG A 21 6.35 -26.89 14.68
N ALA A 22 6.80 -26.52 15.88
CA ALA A 22 6.66 -25.16 16.38
C ALA A 22 7.56 -24.22 15.56
N PRO A 23 7.04 -23.14 14.97
CA PRO A 23 7.87 -22.04 14.51
C PRO A 23 8.27 -21.21 15.75
N GLY A 24 9.55 -21.15 16.10
CA GLY A 24 10.01 -20.15 17.07
C GLY A 24 11.09 -20.51 18.11
N SER A 25 11.94 -21.51 17.90
CA SER A 25 13.13 -21.69 18.76
C SER A 25 14.42 -21.31 18.00
N TRP A 26 14.60 -20.01 17.75
CA TRP A 26 15.94 -19.52 17.44
C TRP A 26 16.77 -19.63 18.73
N PRO A 27 17.93 -20.31 18.73
CA PRO A 27 18.74 -20.43 19.94
C PRO A 27 19.35 -19.07 20.26
N ILE A 28 18.77 -18.38 21.25
CA ILE A 28 19.22 -17.07 21.75
C ILE A 28 20.70 -17.12 22.25
N GLY A 29 21.26 -18.31 22.46
CA GLY A 29 22.67 -18.52 22.84
C GLY A 29 23.71 -18.56 21.71
N ALA A 30 23.33 -18.55 20.43
CA ALA A 30 24.28 -18.65 19.31
C ALA A 30 24.77 -17.29 18.76
N LEU A 31 24.13 -16.19 19.18
CA LEU A 31 24.45 -14.83 18.73
C LEU A 31 25.84 -14.30 19.13
N PRO A 32 26.46 -14.66 20.28
CA PRO A 32 27.76 -14.07 20.66
C PRO A 32 28.90 -14.53 19.74
N ALA A 33 28.90 -15.79 19.32
CA ALA A 33 29.99 -16.37 18.53
C ALA A 33 30.01 -15.88 17.07
N LEU A 34 28.83 -15.58 16.51
CA LEU A 34 28.72 -15.06 15.13
C LEU A 34 29.05 -13.57 15.04
N MET A 35 28.88 -12.80 16.12
CA MET A 35 29.28 -11.38 16.15
C MET A 35 30.79 -11.17 16.28
N LEU A 36 31.52 -12.12 16.86
CA LEU A 36 32.98 -12.01 17.08
C LEU A 36 33.83 -12.35 15.85
N THR A 37 33.22 -12.88 14.79
CA THR A 37 33.90 -13.25 13.53
C THR A 37 33.61 -12.29 12.38
N LEU A 38 32.81 -11.24 12.61
CA LEU A 38 32.57 -10.22 11.59
C LEU A 38 33.81 -9.33 11.44
N PRO A 39 34.34 -9.16 10.22
CA PRO A 39 35.42 -8.21 9.97
C PRO A 39 34.99 -6.80 10.40
N GLY A 40 35.87 -6.10 11.12
CA GLY A 40 35.59 -4.74 11.59
C GLY A 40 35.22 -3.80 10.44
N PRO A 41 34.36 -2.79 10.67
CA PRO A 41 33.95 -1.88 9.62
C PRO A 41 35.17 -1.18 9.00
N PRO A 42 35.19 -0.97 7.67
CA PRO A 42 36.31 -0.31 7.01
C PRO A 42 36.52 1.09 7.59
N ARG A 43 37.77 1.43 7.92
CA ARG A 43 38.17 2.73 8.52
C ARG A 43 37.86 3.97 7.65
N SER A 44 37.35 3.76 6.45
CA SER A 44 36.96 4.78 5.47
C SER A 44 35.49 4.71 5.06
N ALA A 45 34.64 4.05 5.84
CA ALA A 45 33.19 4.15 5.62
C ALA A 45 32.80 5.64 5.62
N PRO A 46 32.22 6.18 4.53
CA PRO A 46 31.77 7.55 4.51
C PRO A 46 30.82 7.71 5.69
N LEU A 47 31.03 8.76 6.49
CA LEU A 47 30.09 9.16 7.54
C LEU A 47 28.71 9.09 6.92
N ILE A 48 27.87 8.18 7.39
CA ILE A 48 26.45 8.21 7.08
C ILE A 48 26.03 9.61 7.49
N GLU A 49 25.81 10.50 6.52
CA GLU A 49 25.22 11.80 6.78
C GLU A 49 23.96 11.49 7.58
N THR A 50 23.98 11.87 8.86
CA THR A 50 22.81 11.76 9.72
C THR A 50 21.66 12.34 8.92
N PRO A 51 20.57 11.58 8.66
CA PRO A 51 19.50 12.04 7.79
C PRO A 51 19.11 13.43 8.29
N ARG A 52 19.34 14.45 7.45
CA ARG A 52 19.14 15.86 7.79
C ARG A 52 17.82 15.91 8.54
N ARG A 53 17.89 16.13 9.86
CA ARG A 53 16.70 16.18 10.73
C ARG A 53 15.81 17.21 10.04
N LEU A 54 14.68 16.77 9.50
CA LEU A 54 13.67 17.64 8.91
C LEU A 54 13.23 18.57 10.05
N THR A 55 13.92 19.69 10.20
CA THR A 55 13.47 20.82 11.00
C THR A 55 12.22 21.28 10.29
N MET A 56 11.08 20.79 10.76
CA MET A 56 9.77 21.22 10.29
C MET A 56 9.75 22.75 10.45
N PRO A 57 9.52 23.53 9.39
CA PRO A 57 9.40 24.97 9.50
C PRO A 57 8.28 25.27 10.50
N THR A 58 8.62 25.69 11.71
CA THR A 58 7.63 26.11 12.71
C THR A 58 7.22 27.55 12.39
N SER A 59 6.38 27.71 11.38
CA SER A 59 5.65 28.95 11.14
C SER A 59 4.15 28.64 11.16
N PRO A 60 3.42 28.88 12.28
CA PRO A 60 1.97 28.77 12.33
C PRO A 60 1.38 30.08 11.79
N PRO A 61 0.79 30.10 10.57
CA PRO A 61 -0.63 29.77 10.36
C PRO A 61 -0.96 29.02 9.04
N THR A 62 0.04 28.60 8.25
CA THR A 62 -0.19 27.94 6.94
C THR A 62 -0.58 26.47 7.03
N HIS A 63 -0.30 25.81 8.16
CA HIS A 63 -0.61 24.39 8.35
C HIS A 63 -2.09 24.11 8.57
N LEU A 64 -2.82 24.92 9.34
CA LEU A 64 -4.25 24.69 9.61
C LEU A 64 -5.09 24.84 8.34
N ALA A 65 -4.82 25.87 7.55
CA ALA A 65 -5.49 26.05 6.26
C ALA A 65 -5.21 24.88 5.32
N THR A 66 -3.97 24.39 5.29
CA THR A 66 -3.60 23.21 4.49
C THR A 66 -4.31 21.95 4.97
N LEU A 67 -4.37 21.71 6.29
CA LEU A 67 -5.09 20.58 6.87
C LEU A 67 -6.59 20.65 6.58
N ALA A 68 -7.19 21.84 6.66
CA ALA A 68 -8.59 22.05 6.30
C ALA A 68 -8.85 21.74 4.81
N LEU A 69 -7.94 22.16 3.91
CA LEU A 69 -8.02 21.83 2.49
C LEU A 69 -7.92 20.33 2.23
N VAL A 70 -7.00 19.63 2.92
CA VAL A 70 -6.86 18.17 2.83
C VAL A 70 -8.13 17.49 3.36
N ALA A 71 -8.67 17.94 4.49
CA ALA A 71 -9.87 17.37 5.09
C ALA A 71 -11.12 17.56 4.21
N LEU A 72 -11.34 18.77 3.69
CA LEU A 72 -12.45 19.06 2.78
C LEU A 72 -12.32 18.29 1.46
N GLY A 73 -11.11 18.30 0.88
CA GLY A 73 -10.81 17.51 -0.30
C GLY A 73 -11.06 16.02 -0.05
N GLY A 74 -10.56 15.48 1.07
CA GLY A 74 -10.71 14.08 1.43
C GLY A 74 -12.16 13.66 1.63
N ALA A 75 -12.96 14.47 2.34
CA ALA A 75 -14.39 14.24 2.50
C ALA A 75 -15.11 14.20 1.14
N LEU A 76 -14.84 15.19 0.28
CA LEU A 76 -15.43 15.23 -1.06
C LEU A 76 -15.00 14.04 -1.93
N GLY A 77 -13.71 13.70 -1.91
CA GLY A 77 -13.17 12.57 -2.65
C GLY A 77 -13.79 11.24 -2.23
N ALA A 78 -13.90 11.00 -0.91
CA ALA A 78 -14.55 9.80 -0.38
C ALA A 78 -16.03 9.72 -0.79
N LEU A 79 -16.78 10.82 -0.71
CA LEU A 79 -18.17 10.89 -1.15
C LEU A 79 -18.31 10.60 -2.64
N LEU A 80 -17.47 11.22 -3.48
CA LEU A 80 -17.46 10.97 -4.93
C LEU A 80 -17.18 9.50 -5.25
N ARG A 81 -16.24 8.86 -4.55
CA ARG A 81 -15.94 7.43 -4.71
C ARG A 81 -17.17 6.58 -4.38
N VAL A 82 -17.89 6.90 -3.30
CA VAL A 82 -19.14 6.23 -2.95
C VAL A 82 -20.19 6.44 -4.03
N CYS A 83 -20.38 7.67 -4.53
CA CYS A 83 -21.32 7.95 -5.61
C CYS A 83 -21.01 7.17 -6.90
N VAL A 84 -19.73 7.06 -7.28
CA VAL A 84 -19.31 6.24 -8.42
C VAL A 84 -19.63 4.77 -8.19
N GLY A 85 -19.35 4.25 -6.98
CA GLY A 85 -19.70 2.87 -6.62
C GLY A 85 -21.21 2.58 -6.65
N LEU A 86 -22.05 3.56 -6.29
CA LEU A 86 -23.51 3.45 -6.38
C LEU A 86 -24.02 3.56 -7.82
N ALA A 87 -23.40 4.40 -8.64
CA ALA A 87 -23.79 4.62 -10.03
C ALA A 87 -23.34 3.49 -10.97
N LEU A 88 -22.24 2.81 -10.65
CA LEU A 88 -21.65 1.75 -11.46
C LEU A 88 -21.70 0.42 -10.69
N PRO A 89 -22.83 -0.32 -10.78
CA PRO A 89 -22.94 -1.62 -10.15
C PRO A 89 -21.93 -2.60 -10.74
N ALA A 90 -21.55 -3.60 -9.94
CA ALA A 90 -20.63 -4.64 -10.35
C ALA A 90 -21.12 -5.34 -11.63
N MET A 91 -20.20 -5.57 -12.57
CA MET A 91 -20.48 -6.36 -13.78
C MET A 91 -20.09 -7.81 -13.49
N GLY A 92 -21.07 -8.63 -13.12
CA GLY A 92 -20.81 -9.95 -12.57
C GLY A 92 -20.05 -9.82 -11.24
N ALA A 93 -18.90 -10.49 -11.11
CA ALA A 93 -18.02 -10.37 -9.94
C ALA A 93 -17.05 -9.18 -10.02
N MET A 94 -16.98 -8.46 -11.16
CA MET A 94 -16.02 -7.38 -11.34
C MET A 94 -16.43 -6.12 -10.56
N PRO A 95 -15.58 -5.58 -9.66
CA PRO A 95 -15.83 -4.33 -8.93
C PRO A 95 -15.61 -3.10 -9.82
N THR A 96 -16.55 -2.88 -10.74
CA THR A 96 -16.51 -1.80 -11.74
C THR A 96 -16.48 -0.41 -11.13
N GLY A 97 -17.21 -0.17 -10.04
CA GLY A 97 -17.20 1.12 -9.33
C GLY A 97 -15.80 1.52 -8.86
N THR A 98 -15.10 0.61 -8.15
CA THR A 98 -13.73 0.83 -7.68
C THR A 98 -12.75 0.96 -8.86
N LEU A 99 -12.87 0.11 -9.87
CA LEU A 99 -12.05 0.18 -11.09
C LEU A 99 -12.13 1.56 -11.74
N VAL A 100 -13.35 2.01 -12.04
CA VAL A 100 -13.59 3.26 -12.75
C VAL A 100 -13.18 4.47 -11.92
N ALA A 101 -13.48 4.49 -10.62
CA ALA A 101 -13.04 5.55 -9.73
C ALA A 101 -11.51 5.67 -9.72
N ASN A 102 -10.79 4.55 -9.58
CA ASN A 102 -9.34 4.54 -9.60
C ASN A 102 -8.77 5.00 -10.96
N LEU A 103 -9.33 4.53 -12.07
CA LEU A 103 -8.89 4.92 -13.43
C LEU A 103 -9.10 6.42 -13.71
N ILE A 104 -10.27 6.96 -13.37
CA ILE A 104 -10.53 8.41 -13.46
C ILE A 104 -9.56 9.17 -12.56
N GLY A 105 -9.34 8.68 -11.34
CA GLY A 105 -8.41 9.29 -10.40
C GLY A 105 -6.97 9.33 -10.93
N CYS A 106 -6.50 8.25 -11.56
CA CYS A 106 -5.18 8.23 -12.22
C CYS A 106 -5.07 9.27 -13.33
N LEU A 107 -6.10 9.40 -14.19
CA LEU A 107 -6.15 10.43 -15.24
C LEU A 107 -6.04 11.84 -14.63
N LEU A 108 -6.88 12.14 -13.65
CA LEU A 108 -6.92 13.44 -13.00
C LEU A 108 -5.62 13.75 -12.24
N LEU A 109 -5.05 12.75 -11.57
CA LEU A 109 -3.79 12.89 -10.85
C LEU A 109 -2.63 13.18 -11.80
N GLY A 110 -2.62 12.56 -12.99
CA GLY A 110 -1.67 12.89 -14.06
C GLY A 110 -1.76 14.36 -14.49
N ILE A 111 -2.97 14.88 -14.71
CA ILE A 111 -3.20 16.29 -15.05
C ILE A 111 -2.71 17.22 -13.93
N VAL A 112 -3.08 16.91 -12.68
CA VAL A 112 -2.70 17.71 -11.51
C VAL A 112 -1.18 17.69 -11.33
N ALA A 113 -0.55 16.53 -11.44
CA ALA A 113 0.90 16.38 -11.31
C ALA A 113 1.65 17.20 -12.36
N ALA A 114 1.23 17.16 -13.62
CA ALA A 114 1.82 17.95 -14.70
C ALA A 114 1.65 19.46 -14.45
N LYS A 115 0.45 19.91 -14.05
CA LYS A 115 0.21 21.32 -13.70
C LYS A 115 1.06 21.77 -12.53
N VAL A 116 1.14 20.98 -11.47
CA VAL A 116 1.99 21.26 -10.30
C VAL A 116 3.46 21.36 -10.71
N ALA A 117 3.95 20.47 -11.56
CA ALA A 117 5.33 20.51 -12.05
C ALA A 117 5.61 21.73 -12.95
N SER A 118 4.62 22.21 -13.70
CA SER A 118 4.76 23.40 -14.55
C SER A 118 4.78 24.72 -13.77
N ILE A 119 4.30 24.72 -12.51
CA ILE A 119 4.23 25.91 -11.66
C ILE A 119 5.41 25.88 -10.69
N GLY A 120 6.33 26.85 -10.77
CA GLY A 120 7.50 26.88 -9.88
C GLY A 120 7.17 26.93 -8.39
N ARG A 121 6.03 27.53 -8.02
CA ARG A 121 5.48 27.54 -6.64
C ARG A 121 3.98 27.23 -6.67
N PRO A 122 3.58 25.95 -6.69
CA PRO A 122 2.17 25.56 -6.76
C PRO A 122 1.44 25.98 -5.48
N PRO A 123 0.18 26.45 -5.58
CA PRO A 123 -0.59 26.80 -4.40
C PRO A 123 -0.96 25.54 -3.60
N ALA A 124 -1.00 25.65 -2.27
CA ALA A 124 -1.24 24.51 -1.38
C ALA A 124 -2.58 23.80 -1.65
N TRP A 125 -3.61 24.52 -2.08
CA TRP A 125 -4.92 23.92 -2.41
C TRP A 125 -4.83 22.94 -3.57
N LEU A 126 -3.94 23.15 -4.54
CA LEU A 126 -3.79 22.28 -5.68
C LEU A 126 -3.03 21.00 -5.31
N GLN A 127 -1.91 21.13 -4.61
CA GLN A 127 -1.10 19.98 -4.24
C GLN A 127 -1.71 19.18 -3.09
N GLN A 128 -2.11 19.86 -2.02
CA GLN A 128 -2.58 19.22 -0.79
C GLN A 128 -4.10 19.02 -0.80
N GLY A 129 -4.87 20.04 -1.21
CA GLY A 129 -6.33 19.92 -1.27
C GLY A 129 -6.79 18.95 -2.37
N VAL A 130 -6.40 19.21 -3.61
CA VAL A 130 -6.83 18.39 -4.77
C VAL A 130 -6.01 17.11 -4.88
N GLY A 131 -4.68 17.19 -4.86
CA GLY A 131 -3.80 16.01 -5.01
C GLY A 131 -3.94 15.02 -3.84
N VAL A 132 -3.55 15.45 -2.64
CA VAL A 132 -3.55 14.57 -1.45
C VAL A 132 -4.96 14.32 -0.90
N GLY A 133 -5.76 15.36 -0.70
CA GLY A 133 -7.10 15.25 -0.14
C GLY A 133 -8.07 14.56 -1.09
N LEU A 134 -8.49 15.28 -2.14
CA LEU A 134 -9.56 14.85 -3.05
C LEU A 134 -9.18 13.60 -3.82
N LEU A 135 -8.12 13.63 -4.64
CA LEU A 135 -7.75 12.50 -5.47
C LEU A 135 -7.23 11.32 -4.64
N GLY A 136 -6.52 11.58 -3.55
CA GLY A 136 -6.07 10.55 -2.61
C GLY A 136 -7.22 9.81 -1.92
N SER A 137 -8.35 10.47 -1.65
CA SER A 137 -9.53 9.81 -1.04
C SER A 137 -10.55 9.29 -2.05
N PHE A 138 -10.57 9.89 -3.25
CA PHE A 138 -11.36 9.43 -4.40
C PHE A 138 -10.85 8.11 -4.98
N THR A 139 -9.55 7.86 -4.89
CA THR A 139 -8.93 6.58 -5.24
C THR A 139 -8.72 5.72 -4.00
N SER A 140 -8.64 4.40 -4.16
CA SER A 140 -8.41 3.47 -3.04
C SER A 140 -7.63 2.23 -3.47
N THR A 141 -6.41 2.10 -2.96
CA THR A 141 -5.59 0.89 -3.12
C THR A 141 -6.02 -0.22 -2.15
N SER A 142 -6.51 0.12 -0.95
CA SER A 142 -6.93 -0.87 0.04
C SER A 142 -8.20 -1.62 -0.41
N THR A 143 -9.17 -0.89 -0.96
CA THR A 143 -10.39 -1.49 -1.54
C THR A 143 -10.03 -2.39 -2.71
N PHE A 144 -9.24 -1.88 -3.66
CA PHE A 144 -8.69 -2.65 -4.78
C PHE A 144 -8.00 -3.96 -4.33
N ALA A 145 -7.12 -3.89 -3.33
CA ALA A 145 -6.39 -5.06 -2.83
C ALA A 145 -7.34 -6.10 -2.21
N SER A 146 -8.32 -5.66 -1.43
CA SER A 146 -9.31 -6.57 -0.83
C SER A 146 -10.19 -7.24 -1.89
N GLU A 147 -10.65 -6.50 -2.89
CA GLU A 147 -11.48 -7.04 -3.97
C GLU A 147 -10.68 -8.03 -4.85
N ALA A 148 -9.43 -7.71 -5.17
CA ALA A 148 -8.55 -8.62 -5.90
C ALA A 148 -8.29 -9.92 -5.12
N PHE A 149 -8.12 -9.82 -3.79
CA PHE A 149 -7.96 -10.97 -2.92
C PHE A 149 -9.21 -11.86 -2.89
N TRP A 150 -10.40 -11.27 -2.83
CA TRP A 150 -11.65 -12.04 -2.84
C TRP A 150 -11.91 -12.70 -4.20
N LEU A 151 -11.62 -12.02 -5.31
CA LEU A 151 -11.69 -12.62 -6.65
C LEU A 151 -10.77 -13.85 -6.81
N LEU A 152 -9.55 -13.77 -6.24
CA LEU A 152 -8.63 -14.92 -6.18
C LEU A 152 -9.19 -16.07 -5.33
N SER A 153 -9.82 -15.73 -4.21
CA SER A 153 -10.37 -16.71 -3.25
C SER A 153 -11.60 -17.44 -3.80
N ASP A 154 -12.42 -16.78 -4.62
CA ASP A 154 -13.64 -17.32 -5.23
C ASP A 154 -13.36 -18.21 -6.46
N ALA A 155 -12.14 -18.76 -6.57
CA ALA A 155 -11.69 -19.59 -7.70
C ALA A 155 -11.86 -18.92 -9.08
N SER A 156 -11.77 -17.58 -9.14
CA SER A 156 -11.88 -16.80 -10.38
C SER A 156 -10.55 -16.12 -10.78
N PRO A 157 -9.44 -16.88 -10.96
CA PRO A 157 -8.12 -16.30 -11.16
C PRO A 157 -8.01 -15.45 -12.44
N GLY A 158 -8.77 -15.80 -13.49
CA GLY A 158 -8.83 -15.00 -14.71
C GLY A 158 -9.44 -13.62 -14.48
N LEU A 159 -10.53 -13.54 -13.70
CA LEU A 159 -11.16 -12.27 -13.35
C LEU A 159 -10.25 -11.44 -12.45
N ALA A 160 -9.64 -12.04 -11.43
CA ALA A 160 -8.67 -11.36 -10.58
C ALA A 160 -7.49 -10.79 -11.38
N ALA A 161 -6.90 -11.59 -12.27
CA ALA A 161 -5.81 -11.16 -13.13
C ALA A 161 -6.23 -9.99 -14.04
N SER A 162 -7.43 -10.06 -14.64
CA SER A 162 -7.95 -8.97 -15.46
C SER A 162 -8.19 -7.69 -14.65
N TYR A 163 -8.72 -7.79 -13.43
CA TYR A 163 -8.97 -6.65 -12.55
C TYR A 163 -7.67 -5.96 -12.13
N VAL A 164 -6.66 -6.73 -11.75
CA VAL A 164 -5.32 -6.23 -11.42
C VAL A 164 -4.66 -5.58 -12.64
N ALA A 165 -4.69 -6.24 -13.79
CA ALA A 165 -4.09 -5.73 -15.03
C ALA A 165 -4.75 -4.42 -15.47
N LEU A 166 -6.09 -4.36 -15.51
CA LEU A 166 -6.83 -3.15 -15.87
C LEU A 166 -6.55 -2.01 -14.89
N SER A 167 -6.49 -2.29 -13.59
CA SER A 167 -6.22 -1.27 -12.57
C SER A 167 -4.81 -0.70 -12.70
N LEU A 168 -3.79 -1.56 -12.85
CA LEU A 168 -2.39 -1.13 -12.89
C LEU A 168 -2.02 -0.56 -14.27
N VAL A 169 -2.22 -1.32 -15.34
CA VAL A 169 -1.84 -0.91 -16.69
C VAL A 169 -2.72 0.23 -17.18
N GLY A 170 -4.04 0.10 -16.98
CA GLY A 170 -4.98 1.18 -17.31
C GLY A 170 -4.73 2.43 -16.48
N GLY A 171 -4.46 2.28 -15.18
CA GLY A 171 -4.12 3.41 -14.31
C GLY A 171 -2.86 4.14 -14.76
N LEU A 172 -1.78 3.42 -15.07
CA LEU A 172 -0.55 4.01 -15.59
C LEU A 172 -0.77 4.69 -16.94
N ALA A 173 -1.49 4.04 -17.86
CA ALA A 173 -1.79 4.60 -19.18
C ALA A 173 -2.61 5.90 -19.06
N LEU A 174 -3.61 5.92 -18.19
CA LEU A 174 -4.43 7.12 -17.94
C LEU A 174 -3.66 8.21 -17.20
N ALA A 175 -2.79 7.86 -16.24
CA ALA A 175 -1.92 8.85 -15.61
C ALA A 175 -0.97 9.50 -16.62
N ALA A 176 -0.38 8.71 -17.54
CA ALA A 176 0.46 9.22 -18.61
C ALA A 176 -0.35 10.11 -19.58
N LEU A 177 -1.55 9.68 -19.98
CA LEU A 177 -2.46 10.49 -20.79
C LEU A 177 -2.80 11.81 -20.07
N GLY A 178 -3.12 11.73 -18.78
CA GLY A 178 -3.42 12.88 -17.93
C GLY A 178 -2.25 13.85 -17.86
N ALA A 179 -1.02 13.36 -17.69
CA ALA A 179 0.17 14.19 -17.70
C ALA A 179 0.35 14.93 -19.03
N ARG A 180 0.13 14.24 -20.16
CA ARG A 180 0.17 14.86 -21.50
C ARG A 180 -0.91 15.94 -21.66
N LEU A 181 -2.14 15.66 -21.25
CA LEU A 181 -3.25 16.63 -21.26
C LEU A 181 -2.99 17.82 -20.31
N GLY A 182 -2.26 17.58 -19.22
CA GLY A 182 -1.81 18.60 -18.28
C GLY A 182 -0.61 19.42 -18.76
N GLY A 183 -0.08 19.17 -19.96
CA GLY A 183 1.01 19.94 -20.57
C GLY A 183 2.41 19.46 -20.22
N ALA A 184 2.57 18.22 -19.73
CA ALA A 184 3.90 17.65 -19.49
C ALA A 184 4.69 17.58 -20.82
N PRO A 185 5.93 18.09 -20.87
CA PRO A 185 6.75 18.01 -22.08
C PRO A 185 7.01 16.55 -22.42
N LEU A 186 6.80 16.17 -23.69
CA LEU A 186 6.98 14.80 -24.21
C LEU A 186 8.43 14.28 -24.17
N SER A 187 9.35 15.06 -23.62
CA SER A 187 10.78 14.75 -23.52
C SER A 187 11.08 13.80 -22.35
N LEU A 188 10.39 12.66 -22.31
CA LEU A 188 10.81 11.49 -21.52
C LEU A 188 11.21 10.30 -22.42
N ALA A 189 11.16 10.49 -23.75
CA ALA A 189 11.59 9.49 -24.74
C ALA A 189 12.99 9.77 -25.34
N GLY A 190 13.73 10.77 -24.87
CA GLY A 190 15.06 11.13 -25.36
C GLY A 190 16.02 11.39 -24.21
N GLY A 191 16.74 10.37 -23.78
CA GLY A 191 17.68 10.42 -22.67
C GLY A 191 18.72 9.31 -22.77
N GLY A 192 19.42 9.25 -23.90
CA GLY A 192 20.62 8.45 -24.11
C GLY A 192 21.38 9.09 -25.26
N ALA A 193 22.45 9.80 -24.91
CA ALA A 193 23.42 10.39 -25.82
C ALA A 193 24.17 9.32 -26.62
#